data_AF-C1J877-F1
#
_entry.id   AF-C1J877-F1
#
_cell.length_a   1.000
_cell.length_b   1.000
_cell.length_c   1.000
_cell.angle_alpha   90.00
_cell.angle_beta   90.00
_cell.angle_gamma   90.00
#
_symmetry.space_group_name_H-M   'P 1'
#
loop_
_entity.id
_entity.type
_entity.pdbx_description
1 polymer ?
#
loop_
_entity_poly.entity_id
_entity_poly.type
_entity_poly.pdbx_seq_one_letter_code
_entity_poly.pdbx_strand_id
1 'polypeptide(L)' 'QDRKTVCIFLMNVQEPVHINALGLAKVGVQAMAGILKTSFSYFAFLRTVSN' A
#
# COMPACT_ATOMS: atom_id res chain seq x y z
N GLN A 1 -36.54 5.23 5.69
CA GLN A 1 -36.22 4.11 4.77
C GLN A 1 -34.70 3.89 4.66
N ASP A 2 -33.93 4.94 4.95
CA ASP A 2 -32.56 5.16 4.50
C ASP A 2 -31.50 4.48 5.39
N ARG A 3 -31.81 4.29 6.68
CA ARG A 3 -30.90 3.64 7.64
C ARG A 3 -30.59 2.19 7.28
N LYS A 4 -31.52 1.49 6.63
CA LYS A 4 -31.37 0.08 6.24
C LYS A 4 -30.39 -0.04 5.08
N THR A 5 -30.51 0.85 4.10
CA THR A 5 -29.62 0.93 2.93
C THR A 5 -28.19 1.31 3.35
N VAL A 6 -28.04 2.27 4.26
CA VAL A 6 -26.71 2.65 4.80
C VAL A 6 -26.09 1.49 5.58
N CYS A 7 -26.88 0.76 6.38
CA CYS A 7 -26.39 -0.42 7.09
C CYS A 7 -25.88 -1.50 6.13
N ILE A 8 -26.64 -1.77 5.05
CA ILE A 8 -26.23 -2.71 4.00
C ILE A 8 -24.94 -2.22 3.32
N PHE A 9 -24.83 -0.94 2.96
CA PHE A 9 -23.63 -0.40 2.33
C PHE A 9 -22.39 -0.48 3.23
N LEU A 10 -22.55 -0.16 4.52
CA LEU A 10 -21.48 -0.27 5.50
C LEU A 10 -21.06 -1.73 5.75
N MET A 11 -21.98 -2.69 5.68
CA MET A 11 -21.65 -4.12 5.75
C MET A 11 -20.82 -4.58 4.55
N ASN A 12 -21.08 -4.04 3.35
CA ASN A 12 -20.36 -4.41 2.13
C ASN A 12 -18.99 -3.69 1.98
N VAL A 13 -18.83 -2.48 2.52
CA VAL A 13 -17.57 -1.71 2.46
C VAL A 13 -16.58 -2.13 3.56
N GLN A 14 -17.04 -2.82 4.60
CA GLN A 14 -16.21 -3.27 5.73
C GLN A 14 -15.30 -4.46 5.42
N GLU A 15 -15.31 -5.02 4.21
CA GLU A 15 -14.27 -5.94 3.75
C GLU A 15 -13.16 -5.12 3.07
N PRO A 16 -12.15 -4.64 3.80
CA PRO A 16 -10.94 -4.13 3.17
C PRO A 16 -10.43 -5.23 2.25
N VAL A 17 -10.41 -4.95 0.95
CA VAL A 17 -9.79 -5.80 -0.05
C VAL A 17 -8.29 -5.79 0.24
N HIS A 18 -7.88 -6.61 1.20
CA HIS A 18 -6.50 -6.94 1.45
C HIS A 18 -6.05 -7.76 0.26
N ILE A 19 -5.66 -7.08 -0.82
CA ILE A 19 -4.98 -7.70 -1.95
C ILE A 19 -3.61 -8.11 -1.42
N ASN A 20 -3.59 -9.24 -0.71
CA ASN A 20 -2.39 -10.00 -0.42
C ASN A 20 -1.95 -10.54 -1.78
N ALA A 21 -1.24 -9.73 -2.56
CA ALA A 21 -0.61 -10.26 -3.76
C ALA A 21 0.35 -11.34 -3.27
N LEU A 22 -0.05 -12.58 -3.54
CA LEU A 22 0.81 -13.73 -3.43
C LEU A 22 1.36 -14.04 -2.02
N GLY A 23 0.58 -13.84 -0.95
CA GLY A 23 0.89 -14.40 0.40
C GLY A 23 2.25 -14.05 1.04
N LEU A 24 3.05 -13.17 0.42
CA LEU A 24 4.45 -12.94 0.79
C LEU A 24 4.77 -11.45 0.99
N ALA A 25 4.01 -10.55 0.39
CA ALA A 25 4.20 -9.12 0.59
C ALA A 25 2.84 -8.44 0.79
N LYS A 26 2.67 -7.79 1.93
CA LYS A 26 1.58 -6.83 2.15
C LYS A 26 1.70 -5.74 1.08
N VAL A 27 0.97 -5.89 -0.02
CA VAL A 27 0.91 -4.86 -1.06
C VAL A 27 0.11 -3.71 -0.47
N GLY A 28 0.86 -2.72 0.00
CA GLY A 28 0.37 -1.58 0.75
C GLY A 28 1.51 -0.63 1.00
N VAL A 29 1.31 0.31 1.93
CA VAL A 29 2.30 1.37 2.25
C VAL A 29 3.68 0.80 2.60
N GLN A 30 3.76 -0.40 3.17
CA GLN A 30 5.02 -1.05 3.51
C GLN A 30 5.86 -1.45 2.28
N ALA A 31 5.23 -1.99 1.24
CA ALA A 31 5.91 -2.30 -0.03
C ALA A 31 6.39 -1.00 -0.70
N MET A 32 5.55 0.03 -0.70
CA MET A 32 5.86 1.34 -1.29
C MET A 32 7.01 2.04 -0.54
N ALA A 33 7.04 1.96 0.80
CA ALA A 33 8.14 2.45 1.62
C ALA A 33 9.45 1.69 1.37
N GLY A 34 9.37 0.37 1.11
CA GLY A 34 10.50 -0.45 0.70
C GLY A 34 11.09 0.01 -0.64
N ILE A 35 10.24 0.20 -1.65
CA ILE A 35 10.63 0.72 -2.97
C ILE A 35 11.28 2.10 -2.84
N LEU A 36 10.66 3.01 -2.10
CA LEU A 36 11.20 4.36 -1.91
C LEU A 36 12.58 4.31 -1.24
N LYS A 37 12.74 3.52 -0.18
CA LYS A 37 14.01 3.38 0.53
C LYS A 37 15.13 2.87 -0.39
N THR A 38 14.87 1.85 -1.20
CA THR A 38 15.87 1.32 -2.12
C THR A 38 16.19 2.31 -3.24
N SER A 39 15.18 2.99 -3.80
CA SER A 39 15.37 4.05 -4.79
C SER A 39 16.19 5.22 -4.25
N PHE A 40 15.90 5.70 -3.03
CA PHE A 40 16.67 6.78 -2.40
C PHE A 40 18.10 6.36 -2.08
N SER A 41 18.31 5.14 -1.56
CA SER A 41 19.65 4.61 -1.31
C SER A 41 20.48 4.54 -2.59
N TYR A 42 19.87 4.08 -3.68
CA TYR A 42 20.54 4.00 -4.99
C TYR A 42 20.82 5.38 -5.56
N PHE A 43 19.87 6.31 -5.45
CA PHE A 43 20.05 7.69 -5.86
C PHE A 43 21.19 8.39 -5.10
N ALA A 44 21.25 8.23 -3.77
CA ALA A 44 22.32 8.76 -2.94
C ALA A 44 23.68 8.15 -3.30
N PHE A 45 23.73 6.84 -3.58
CA PHE A 45 24.94 6.17 -4.03
C PHE A 45 25.44 6.73 -5.37
N LEU A 46 24.56 6.85 -6.37
CA LEU A 46 24.90 7.46 -7.65
C LEU A 46 25.37 8.92 -7.50
N ARG A 47 24.72 9.69 -6.63
CA ARG A 47 25.13 11.06 -6.27
C ARG A 47 26.53 11.12 -5.65
N THR A 48 26.91 10.10 -4.89
CA THR A 48 28.22 10.02 -4.23
C THR A 48 29.31 9.58 -5.21
N VAL A 49 28.98 8.72 -6.19
CA VAL A 49 29.91 8.27 -7.23
C VAL A 49 30.09 9.32 -8.34
N SER A 50 29.08 10.16 -8.58
CA SER A 50 29.11 11.24 -9.58
C SER A 50 29.85 12.50 -9.11
N ASN A 51 30.21 12.60 -7.83
CA ASN A 51 30.93 13.73 -7.26
C ASN A 51 32.38 13.36 -6.96
#